data_AF-A0A142XSH7-F1
#
_entry.id   AF-A0A142XSH7-F1
#
_cell.length_a   1.000
_cell.length_b   1.000
_cell.length_c   1.000
_cell.angle_alpha   90.00
_cell.angle_beta   90.00
_cell.angle_gamma   90.00
#
_symmetry.space_group_name_H-M   'P 1'
#
loop_
_entity.id
_entity.type
_entity.pdbx_description
1 polymer ?
#
loop_
_entity_poly.entity_id
_entity_poly.type
_entity_poly.pdbx_seq_one_letter_code
_entity_poly.pdbx_strand_id
1 'polypeptide(L)'
;MAHSPPSANGLPRATWAHLPEDRLLAQCEVDTYRASGPGGQKRNKTSSAVRLRHLPTGLIVIAEESRSQHENKAKALKRLWHALFLELRDPLPANLTPDTVAALPDYAGARNGDGRLNMSAKDPRFWPAVGVILDVLVVVEARVADAAVLLGVSTGNLIDFLQTDPKVWQEANRLRTVAGHKALR
;
A
#
# COMPACT_ATOMS: atom_id res chain seq x y z
N MET A 1 -0.19 -11.50 19.31
CA MET A 1 -0.56 -12.41 18.21
C MET A 1 0.16 -11.90 16.97
N ALA A 2 1.24 -12.59 16.58
CA ALA A 2 2.11 -12.15 15.50
C ALA A 2 1.43 -12.44 14.16
N HIS A 3 1.02 -11.39 13.44
CA HIS A 3 0.72 -11.53 12.02
C HIS A 3 2.05 -11.55 11.27
N SER A 4 2.59 -12.75 11.05
CA SER A 4 3.55 -12.98 9.98
C SER A 4 2.95 -12.50 8.66
N PRO A 5 3.68 -11.78 7.79
CA PRO A 5 3.15 -11.39 6.50
C PRO A 5 2.89 -12.65 5.66
N PRO A 6 1.75 -12.75 4.96
CA PRO A 6 1.50 -13.86 4.06
C PRO A 6 2.40 -13.71 2.82
N SER A 7 3.52 -14.42 2.79
CA SER A 7 4.23 -14.73 1.54
C SER A 7 3.81 -16.13 1.11
N ALA A 8 2.71 -16.23 0.38
CA ALA A 8 2.29 -17.51 -0.18
C ALA A 8 2.88 -17.79 -1.59
N ASN A 9 3.56 -16.82 -2.23
CA ASN A 9 4.32 -17.08 -3.47
C ASN A 9 5.65 -16.30 -3.63
N GLY A 10 6.03 -15.42 -2.69
CA GLY A 10 7.31 -14.69 -2.74
C GLY A 10 7.51 -13.77 -3.96
N LEU A 11 6.47 -13.55 -4.76
CA LEU A 11 6.54 -12.73 -5.97
C LEU A 11 6.52 -11.23 -5.63
N PRO A 12 7.28 -10.40 -6.37
CA PRO A 12 7.32 -8.96 -6.15
C PRO A 12 5.94 -8.30 -6.30
N ARG A 13 5.72 -7.18 -5.61
CA ARG A 13 4.53 -6.32 -5.75
C ARG A 13 4.24 -5.98 -7.21
N ALA A 14 5.26 -5.61 -7.99
CA ALA A 14 5.13 -5.19 -9.38
C ALA A 14 4.42 -6.24 -10.27
N THR A 15 4.49 -7.52 -9.90
CA THR A 15 3.78 -8.63 -10.55
C THR A 15 2.26 -8.42 -10.57
N TRP A 16 1.73 -7.76 -9.53
CA TRP A 16 0.29 -7.67 -9.27
C TRP A 16 -0.24 -6.24 -9.40
N ALA A 17 0.52 -5.25 -8.91
CA ALA A 17 0.06 -3.87 -8.77
C ALA A 17 -0.21 -3.15 -10.10
N HIS A 18 0.39 -3.63 -11.19
CA HIS A 18 0.26 -3.06 -12.54
C HIS A 18 -0.65 -3.87 -13.46
N LEU A 19 -1.29 -4.91 -12.94
CA LEU A 19 -2.27 -5.66 -13.70
C LEU A 19 -3.53 -4.80 -13.94
N PRO A 20 -4.15 -4.90 -15.13
CA PRO A 20 -5.50 -4.40 -15.35
C PRO A 20 -6.47 -4.95 -14.29
N GLU A 21 -7.46 -4.15 -13.91
CA GLU A 21 -8.40 -4.47 -12.83
C GLU A 21 -9.08 -5.85 -13.01
N ASP A 22 -9.44 -6.22 -14.23
CA ASP A 22 -10.04 -7.52 -14.57
C ASP A 22 -9.07 -8.68 -14.32
N ARG A 23 -7.79 -8.48 -14.64
CA ARG A 23 -6.72 -9.49 -14.43
C ARG A 23 -6.36 -9.63 -12.97
N LEU A 24 -6.28 -8.52 -12.22
CA LEU A 24 -6.07 -8.56 -10.78
C LEU A 24 -7.24 -9.25 -10.07
N LEU A 25 -8.47 -8.91 -10.47
CA LEU A 25 -9.67 -9.53 -9.94
C LEU A 25 -9.74 -11.03 -10.24
N ALA A 26 -9.25 -11.48 -11.39
CA ALA A 26 -9.18 -12.90 -11.72
C ALA A 26 -8.25 -13.72 -10.79
N GLN A 27 -7.34 -13.06 -10.07
CA GLN A 27 -6.51 -13.66 -9.02
C GLN A 27 -7.19 -13.70 -7.64
N CYS A 28 -8.41 -13.17 -7.53
CA CYS A 28 -9.14 -13.03 -6.28
C CYS A 28 -10.30 -14.01 -6.19
N GLU A 29 -10.50 -14.57 -5.00
CA GLU A 29 -11.82 -15.06 -4.61
C GLU A 29 -12.71 -13.90 -4.17
N VAL A 30 -13.96 -13.93 -4.61
CA VAL A 30 -14.96 -12.89 -4.35
C VAL A 30 -16.09 -13.49 -3.55
N ASP A 31 -16.17 -13.14 -2.27
CA ASP A 31 -17.26 -13.52 -1.39
C ASP A 31 -18.24 -12.35 -1.24
N THR A 32 -19.54 -12.63 -1.34
CA THR A 32 -20.59 -11.66 -1.03
C THR A 32 -21.35 -12.09 0.22
N TYR A 33 -21.62 -11.14 1.10
CA TYR A 33 -22.31 -11.43 2.36
C TYR A 33 -23.15 -10.24 2.82
N ARG A 34 -23.97 -10.47 3.84
CA ARG A 34 -24.78 -9.42 4.47
C ARG A 34 -23.89 -8.69 5.48
N ALA A 35 -23.77 -7.37 5.34
CA ALA A 35 -23.03 -6.56 6.31
C ALA A 35 -23.60 -6.80 7.71
N SER A 36 -22.72 -7.01 8.69
CA SER A 36 -23.09 -7.19 10.10
C SER A 36 -22.71 -5.94 10.88
N GLY A 37 -23.68 -5.20 11.43
CA GLY A 37 -23.43 -4.04 12.27
C GLY A 37 -24.68 -3.19 12.53
N PRO A 38 -24.58 -2.13 13.36
CA PRO A 38 -25.67 -1.18 13.60
C PRO A 38 -26.03 -0.48 12.28
N GLY A 39 -27.01 -1.02 11.60
CA GLY A 39 -27.49 -0.58 10.30
C GLY A 39 -28.99 -0.83 10.22
N GLY A 40 -29.72 0.08 9.57
CA GLY A 40 -31.17 -0.04 9.42
C GLY A 40 -31.58 -1.33 8.69
N GLN A 41 -32.85 -1.73 8.83
CA GLN A 41 -33.40 -2.99 8.32
C GLN A 41 -33.04 -3.32 6.85
N LYS A 42 -32.79 -2.33 5.98
CA LYS A 42 -32.42 -2.55 4.57
C LYS A 42 -30.98 -3.01 4.38
N ARG A 43 -30.01 -2.52 5.15
CA ARG A 43 -28.58 -2.91 5.03
C ARG A 43 -28.37 -4.38 5.39
N ASN A 44 -29.18 -4.90 6.31
CA ASN A 44 -29.06 -6.26 6.82
C ASN A 44 -29.82 -7.31 5.99
N LYS A 45 -30.59 -6.90 4.97
CA LYS A 45 -31.38 -7.81 4.13
C LYS A 45 -30.68 -8.18 2.82
N THR A 46 -29.83 -7.30 2.28
CA THR A 46 -29.17 -7.49 0.98
C THR A 46 -27.71 -7.89 1.15
N SER A 47 -27.28 -8.94 0.46
CA SER A 47 -25.87 -9.40 0.42
C SER A 47 -25.01 -8.47 -0.45
N SER A 48 -24.86 -7.23 0.00
CA SER A 48 -24.14 -6.17 -0.71
C SER A 48 -22.67 -6.02 -0.29
N ALA A 49 -22.28 -6.56 0.87
CA ALA A 49 -20.90 -6.52 1.31
C ALA A 49 -20.05 -7.46 0.45
N VAL A 50 -18.83 -7.03 0.12
CA VAL A 50 -17.88 -7.78 -0.70
C VAL A 50 -16.61 -7.98 0.09
N ARG A 51 -16.12 -9.22 0.11
CA ARG A 51 -14.77 -9.57 0.55
C ARG A 51 -14.00 -10.09 -0.65
N LEU A 52 -12.81 -9.54 -0.86
CA LEU A 52 -11.85 -10.02 -1.84
C LEU A 52 -10.69 -10.66 -1.12
N ARG A 53 -10.34 -11.88 -1.52
CA ARG A 53 -9.15 -12.60 -1.07
C ARG A 53 -8.23 -12.79 -2.27
N HIS A 54 -7.12 -12.06 -2.31
CA HIS A 54 -6.12 -12.23 -3.36
C HIS A 54 -5.31 -13.48 -3.06
N LEU A 55 -5.56 -14.54 -3.84
CA LEU A 55 -5.03 -15.87 -3.56
C LEU A 55 -3.49 -15.93 -3.52
N PRO A 56 -2.76 -15.31 -4.48
CA PRO A 56 -1.30 -15.42 -4.51
C PRO A 56 -0.59 -14.77 -3.32
N THR A 57 -1.19 -13.73 -2.73
CA THR A 57 -0.57 -12.96 -1.64
C THR A 57 -1.23 -13.19 -0.30
N GLY A 58 -2.40 -13.82 -0.25
CA GLY A 58 -3.18 -13.99 0.96
C GLY A 58 -3.81 -12.70 1.51
N LEU A 59 -3.70 -11.57 0.79
CA LEU A 59 -4.32 -10.31 1.21
C LEU A 59 -5.83 -10.42 1.18
N ILE A 60 -6.47 -9.95 2.24
CA ILE A 60 -7.93 -9.92 2.36
C ILE A 60 -8.38 -8.49 2.58
N VAL A 61 -9.29 -8.03 1.72
CA VAL A 61 -9.92 -6.71 1.86
C VAL A 61 -11.43 -6.84 1.80
N ILE A 62 -12.10 -5.92 2.46
CA ILE A 62 -13.56 -5.89 2.58
C ILE A 62 -14.05 -4.51 2.17
N ALA A 63 -15.23 -4.42 1.56
CA ALA A 63 -15.99 -3.20 1.36
C ALA A 63 -17.48 -3.45 1.58
N GLU A 64 -18.11 -2.62 2.41
CA GLU A 64 -19.53 -2.75 2.79
C GLU A 64 -20.23 -1.39 2.94
N GLU A 65 -19.65 -0.31 2.40
CA GLU A 65 -20.11 1.06 2.60
C GLU A 65 -21.32 1.42 1.74
N SER A 66 -21.47 0.79 0.58
CA SER A 66 -22.60 1.01 -0.33
C SER A 66 -23.66 -0.07 -0.20
N ARG A 67 -24.88 0.28 -0.58
CA ARG A 67 -25.98 -0.67 -0.83
C ARG A 67 -25.78 -1.49 -2.12
N SER A 68 -24.89 -1.05 -3.01
CA SER A 68 -24.60 -1.71 -4.29
C SER A 68 -23.40 -2.65 -4.14
N GLN A 69 -23.60 -3.94 -4.44
CA GLN A 69 -22.52 -4.92 -4.49
C GLN A 69 -21.43 -4.52 -5.51
N HIS A 70 -21.82 -3.98 -6.66
CA HIS A 70 -20.88 -3.58 -7.70
C HIS A 70 -19.98 -2.43 -7.24
N GLU A 71 -20.56 -1.41 -6.59
CA GLU A 71 -19.77 -0.31 -6.01
C GLU A 71 -18.83 -0.80 -4.89
N ASN A 72 -19.30 -1.73 -4.05
CA ASN A 72 -18.46 -2.32 -3.02
C ASN A 72 -17.34 -3.17 -3.63
N LYS A 73 -17.59 -3.90 -4.72
CA LYS A 73 -16.56 -4.65 -5.44
C LYS A 73 -15.47 -3.72 -5.99
N ALA A 74 -15.85 -2.60 -6.59
CA ALA A 74 -14.89 -1.59 -7.07
C ALA A 74 -14.08 -0.97 -5.92
N LYS A 75 -14.73 -0.64 -4.79
CA LYS A 75 -14.04 -0.15 -3.58
C LYS A 75 -13.09 -1.18 -2.99
N ALA A 76 -13.51 -2.45 -2.93
CA ALA A 76 -12.67 -3.53 -2.44
C ALA A 76 -11.44 -3.72 -3.35
N LEU A 77 -11.61 -3.67 -4.68
CA LEU A 77 -10.49 -3.78 -5.61
C LEU A 77 -9.50 -2.63 -5.44
N LYS A 78 -9.98 -1.39 -5.28
CA LYS A 78 -9.12 -0.24 -4.97
C LYS A 78 -8.37 -0.42 -3.63
N ARG A 79 -9.03 -0.96 -2.61
CA ARG A 79 -8.39 -1.28 -1.31
C ARG A 79 -7.32 -2.36 -1.46
N LEU A 80 -7.58 -3.39 -2.27
CA LEU A 80 -6.60 -4.43 -2.57
C LEU A 80 -5.36 -3.82 -3.22
N TRP A 81 -5.57 -2.95 -4.22
CA TRP A 81 -4.48 -2.25 -4.89
C TRP A 81 -3.63 -1.41 -3.92
N HIS A 82 -4.24 -0.65 -3.00
CA HIS A 82 -3.49 0.04 -1.93
C HIS A 82 -2.72 -0.93 -1.03
N ALA A 83 -3.34 -2.06 -0.65
CA ALA A 83 -2.71 -3.07 0.20
C ALA A 83 -1.50 -3.73 -0.49
N LEU A 84 -1.52 -3.90 -1.81
CA LEU A 84 -0.35 -4.38 -2.56
C LEU A 84 0.85 -3.44 -2.39
N PHE A 85 0.66 -2.12 -2.50
CA PHE A 85 1.73 -1.14 -2.27
C PHE A 85 2.17 -1.06 -0.81
N LEU A 86 1.24 -1.24 0.13
CA LEU A 86 1.55 -1.13 1.54
C LEU A 86 2.27 -2.38 2.08
N GLU A 87 1.85 -3.58 1.70
CA GLU A 87 2.27 -4.83 2.36
C GLU A 87 3.30 -5.64 1.58
N LEU A 88 3.37 -5.48 0.25
CA LEU A 88 4.36 -6.18 -0.57
C LEU A 88 5.55 -5.26 -0.90
N ARG A 89 6.70 -5.90 -1.08
CA ARG A 89 7.94 -5.23 -1.44
C ARG A 89 8.46 -5.72 -2.78
N ASP A 90 9.12 -4.82 -3.49
CA ASP A 90 9.91 -5.16 -4.67
C ASP A 90 11.40 -5.20 -4.30
N PRO A 91 12.16 -6.20 -4.76
CA PRO A 91 13.60 -6.19 -4.58
C PRO A 91 14.19 -5.05 -5.39
N LEU A 92 14.87 -4.12 -4.72
CA LEU A 92 15.60 -3.04 -5.37
C LEU A 92 17.08 -3.43 -5.54
N PRO A 93 17.75 -2.92 -6.58
CA PRO A 93 19.17 -3.17 -6.81
C PRO A 93 20.02 -2.62 -5.66
N ALA A 94 21.19 -3.20 -5.42
CA ALA A 94 22.05 -2.80 -4.30
C ALA A 94 22.68 -1.40 -4.46
N ASN A 95 22.89 -0.94 -5.70
CA ASN A 95 23.55 0.32 -6.03
C ASN A 95 22.55 1.46 -6.31
N LEU A 96 21.58 1.65 -5.42
CA LEU A 96 20.65 2.75 -5.53
C LEU A 96 21.36 4.11 -5.42
N THR A 97 21.05 4.98 -6.36
CA THR A 97 21.34 6.41 -6.31
C THR A 97 20.02 7.19 -6.35
N PRO A 98 20.01 8.46 -5.92
CA PRO A 98 18.82 9.31 -6.01
C PRO A 98 18.24 9.38 -7.43
N ASP A 99 19.10 9.39 -8.44
CA ASP A 99 18.66 9.43 -9.85
C ASP A 99 18.03 8.11 -10.29
N THR A 100 18.58 6.97 -9.86
CA THR A 100 17.98 5.65 -10.18
C THR A 100 16.63 5.47 -9.50
N VAL A 101 16.47 5.94 -8.26
CA VAL A 101 15.19 5.90 -7.54
C VAL A 101 14.17 6.83 -8.21
N ALA A 102 14.61 8.03 -8.61
CA ALA A 102 13.77 8.98 -9.34
C ALA A 102 13.27 8.45 -10.69
N ALA A 103 13.98 7.51 -11.30
CA ALA A 103 13.63 6.87 -12.56
C ALA A 103 12.72 5.64 -12.40
N LEU A 104 12.47 5.15 -11.17
CA LEU A 104 11.57 4.01 -10.95
C LEU A 104 10.14 4.38 -11.38
N PRO A 105 9.42 3.51 -12.13
CA PRO A 105 8.09 3.82 -12.65
C PRO A 105 7.10 4.27 -11.57
N ASP A 106 7.16 3.65 -10.40
CA ASP A 106 6.26 3.92 -9.28
C ASP A 106 6.65 5.16 -8.45
N TYR A 107 7.82 5.75 -8.71
CA TYR A 107 8.29 6.96 -8.04
C TYR A 107 8.52 8.14 -9.00
N ALA A 108 8.52 7.89 -10.31
CA ALA A 108 8.68 8.90 -11.34
C ALA A 108 7.59 9.97 -11.19
N GLY A 109 8.03 11.22 -11.03
CA GLY A 109 7.12 12.36 -10.82
C GLY A 109 6.46 12.41 -9.43
N ALA A 110 6.96 11.65 -8.44
CA ALA A 110 6.47 11.74 -7.06
C ALA A 110 6.85 13.07 -6.39
N ARG A 111 8.01 13.62 -6.75
CA ARG A 111 8.47 14.93 -6.27
C ARG A 111 7.83 16.06 -7.09
N ASN A 112 7.40 17.13 -6.41
CA ASN A 112 6.94 18.36 -7.05
C ASN A 112 8.13 19.19 -7.60
N GLY A 113 7.84 20.36 -8.19
CA GLY A 113 8.88 21.25 -8.73
C GLY A 113 9.93 21.72 -7.70
N ASP A 114 9.60 21.70 -6.41
CA ASP A 114 10.50 22.03 -5.31
C ASP A 114 11.29 20.81 -4.78
N GLY A 115 11.15 19.64 -5.43
CA GLY A 115 11.79 18.40 -5.00
C GLY A 115 11.13 17.75 -3.78
N ARG A 116 9.89 18.10 -3.43
CA ARG A 116 9.19 17.60 -2.23
C ARG A 116 8.13 16.56 -2.58
N LEU A 117 7.95 15.59 -1.69
CA LEU A 117 6.75 14.74 -1.63
C LEU A 117 5.60 15.56 -1.06
N ASN A 118 4.71 16.04 -1.93
CA ASN A 118 3.53 16.81 -1.55
C ASN A 118 2.30 16.29 -2.30
N MET A 119 1.73 15.21 -1.77
CA MET A 119 0.53 14.59 -2.32
C MET A 119 -0.26 13.89 -1.20
N SER A 120 -1.57 13.73 -1.42
CA SER A 120 -2.46 13.02 -0.50
C SER A 120 -2.82 11.64 -1.06
N ALA A 121 -3.41 10.76 -0.25
CA ALA A 121 -3.91 9.45 -0.68
C ALA A 121 -4.95 9.47 -1.83
N LYS A 122 -5.42 10.67 -2.23
CA LYS A 122 -6.29 10.86 -3.40
C LYS A 122 -5.50 11.01 -4.71
N ASP A 123 -4.23 11.39 -4.64
CA ASP A 123 -3.35 11.49 -5.81
C ASP A 123 -3.06 10.08 -6.34
N PRO A 124 -3.24 9.80 -7.64
CA PRO A 124 -2.95 8.50 -8.23
C PRO A 124 -1.50 8.02 -8.00
N ARG A 125 -0.55 8.95 -7.83
CA ARG A 125 0.87 8.66 -7.60
C ARG A 125 1.18 8.26 -6.16
N PHE A 126 0.26 8.48 -5.23
CA PHE A 126 0.51 8.30 -3.79
C PHE A 126 0.91 6.87 -3.44
N TRP A 127 0.08 5.89 -3.79
CA TRP A 127 0.34 4.49 -3.42
C TRP A 127 1.55 3.89 -4.15
N PRO A 128 1.76 4.15 -5.46
CA PRO A 128 3.01 3.83 -6.13
C PRO A 128 4.23 4.38 -5.40
N ALA A 129 4.22 5.68 -5.07
CA ALA A 129 5.34 6.32 -4.38
C ALA A 129 5.56 5.72 -2.98
N VAL A 130 4.48 5.44 -2.23
CA VAL A 130 4.55 4.75 -0.93
C VAL A 130 5.25 3.40 -1.07
N GLY A 131 4.92 2.62 -2.09
CA GLY A 131 5.57 1.33 -2.33
C GLY A 131 7.08 1.45 -2.45
N VAL A 132 7.55 2.34 -3.32
CA VAL A 132 8.98 2.58 -3.51
C VAL A 132 9.64 3.13 -2.25
N ILE A 133 8.98 4.05 -1.53
CA ILE A 133 9.50 4.59 -0.27
C ILE A 133 9.72 3.48 0.77
N LEU A 134 8.76 2.55 0.90
CA LEU A 134 8.87 1.43 1.82
C LEU A 134 9.94 0.42 1.38
N ASP A 135 10.10 0.20 0.07
CA ASP A 135 11.18 -0.64 -0.47
C ASP A 135 12.55 -0.02 -0.18
N VAL A 136 12.72 1.29 -0.41
CA VAL A 136 13.94 2.03 -0.08
C VAL A 136 14.22 1.96 1.43
N LEU A 137 13.20 2.13 2.27
CA LEU A 137 13.34 1.95 3.72
C LEU A 137 13.84 0.55 4.06
N VAL A 138 13.37 -0.51 3.41
CA VAL A 138 13.89 -1.87 3.63
C VAL A 138 15.37 -1.96 3.25
N VAL A 139 15.77 -1.40 2.10
CA VAL A 139 17.16 -1.43 1.60
C VAL A 139 18.12 -0.76 2.58
N VAL A 140 17.74 0.37 3.17
CA VAL A 140 18.60 1.12 4.12
C VAL A 140 18.41 0.70 5.58
N GLU A 141 17.84 -0.48 5.83
CA GLU A 141 17.56 -1.02 7.17
C GLU A 141 16.70 -0.07 8.03
N ALA A 142 15.73 0.58 7.41
CA ALA A 142 14.77 1.51 8.00
C ALA A 142 15.39 2.78 8.64
N ARG A 143 16.60 3.16 8.23
CA ARG A 143 17.21 4.46 8.52
C ARG A 143 16.57 5.55 7.65
N VAL A 144 15.72 6.38 8.27
CA VAL A 144 14.93 7.40 7.55
C VAL A 144 15.80 8.47 6.89
N ALA A 145 16.95 8.82 7.47
CA ALA A 145 17.86 9.79 6.88
C ALA A 145 18.46 9.27 5.56
N ASP A 146 18.92 8.02 5.54
CA ASP A 146 19.49 7.39 4.36
C ASP A 146 18.43 7.18 3.27
N ALA A 147 17.22 6.80 3.68
CA ALA A 147 16.08 6.69 2.77
C ALA A 147 15.75 8.05 2.13
N ALA A 148 15.75 9.13 2.92
CA ALA A 148 15.49 10.47 2.41
C ALA A 148 16.52 10.92 1.37
N VAL A 149 17.81 10.61 1.60
CA VAL A 149 18.88 10.85 0.62
C VAL A 149 18.59 10.12 -0.69
N LEU A 150 18.32 8.82 -0.64
CA LEU A 150 18.01 8.02 -1.83
C LEU A 150 16.70 8.43 -2.53
N LEU A 151 15.73 8.93 -1.79
CA LEU A 151 14.48 9.47 -2.36
C LEU A 151 14.66 10.88 -2.91
N GLY A 152 15.81 11.52 -2.65
CA GLY A 152 16.11 12.88 -3.07
C GLY A 152 15.19 13.91 -2.43
N VAL A 153 14.87 13.73 -1.15
CA VAL A 153 14.05 14.63 -0.32
C VAL A 153 14.71 14.88 1.04
N SER A 154 14.23 15.86 1.80
CA SER A 154 14.68 16.04 3.18
C SER A 154 14.05 15.00 4.12
N THR A 155 14.76 14.64 5.20
CA THR A 155 14.25 13.73 6.25
C THR A 155 12.92 14.20 6.82
N GLY A 156 12.78 15.52 7.07
CA GLY A 156 11.52 16.11 7.55
C GLY A 156 10.39 15.93 6.54
N ASN A 157 10.63 16.19 5.26
CA ASN A 157 9.60 15.99 4.23
C ASN A 157 9.20 14.51 4.08
N LEU A 158 10.13 13.57 4.23
CA LEU A 158 9.80 12.14 4.24
C LEU A 158 8.93 11.77 5.44
N ILE A 159 9.24 12.26 6.64
CA ILE A 159 8.44 12.01 7.84
C ILE A 159 7.02 12.60 7.66
N ASP A 160 6.92 13.86 7.23
CA ASP A 160 5.63 14.51 6.96
C ASP A 160 4.79 13.69 5.96
N PHE A 161 5.44 13.20 4.88
CA PHE A 161 4.78 12.35 3.90
C PHE A 161 4.28 11.04 4.49
N LEU A 162 5.10 10.33 5.29
CA LEU A 162 4.71 9.07 5.92
C LEU A 162 3.52 9.24 6.89
N GLN A 163 3.35 10.43 7.47
CA GLN A 163 2.25 10.77 8.37
C GLN A 163 0.92 11.10 7.64
N THR A 164 0.94 11.26 6.32
CA THR A 164 -0.26 11.61 5.54
C THR A 164 -1.34 10.53 5.56
N ASP A 165 -0.96 9.26 5.75
CA ASP A 165 -1.87 8.14 5.91
C ASP A 165 -1.48 7.29 7.14
N PRO A 166 -2.41 7.01 8.07
CA PRO A 166 -2.09 6.25 9.29
C PRO A 166 -1.53 4.85 9.03
N LYS A 167 -1.93 4.17 7.95
CA LYS A 167 -1.43 2.83 7.64
C LYS A 167 0.00 2.88 7.12
N VAL A 168 0.31 3.89 6.31
CA VAL A 168 1.69 4.14 5.85
C VAL A 168 2.60 4.43 7.03
N TRP A 169 2.17 5.28 7.97
CA TRP A 169 2.91 5.56 9.19
C TRP A 169 3.14 4.32 10.06
N GLN A 170 2.09 3.50 10.25
CA GLN A 170 2.18 2.25 10.99
C GLN A 170 3.16 1.27 10.36
N GLU A 171 3.11 1.10 9.04
CA GLU A 171 4.00 0.19 8.33
C GLU A 171 5.46 0.66 8.35
N ALA A 172 5.72 1.96 8.18
CA ALA A 172 7.06 2.51 8.33
C ALA A 172 7.63 2.27 9.75
N ASN A 173 6.80 2.46 10.79
CA ASN A 173 7.21 2.18 12.17
C ASN A 173 7.39 0.69 12.46
N ARG A 174 6.60 -0.17 11.83
CA ARG A 174 6.80 -1.62 11.88
C ARG A 174 8.15 -1.99 11.29
N LEU A 175 8.48 -1.51 10.09
CA LEU A 175 9.78 -1.76 9.44
C LEU A 175 10.94 -1.31 10.34
N ARG A 176 10.83 -0.12 10.94
CA ARG A 176 11.82 0.39 11.90
C ARG A 176 11.97 -0.49 13.13
N THR A 177 10.87 -0.93 13.72
CA THR A 177 10.88 -1.79 14.90
C THR A 177 11.53 -3.14 14.59
N VAL A 178 11.22 -3.73 13.43
CA VAL A 178 11.83 -4.99 12.96
C VAL A 178 13.33 -4.82 12.73
N ALA A 179 13.78 -3.68 12.23
CA ALA A 179 15.19 -3.34 12.06
C ALA A 179 15.90 -2.91 13.37
N GLY A 180 15.22 -2.95 14.52
CA GLY A 180 15.80 -2.59 15.83
C GLY A 180 15.87 -1.08 16.10
N HIS A 181 15.22 -0.25 15.29
CA HIS A 181 15.12 1.19 15.50
C HIS A 181 13.89 1.57 16.35
N LYS A 182 14.00 2.69 17.07
CA LYS A 182 12.86 3.29 17.79
C LYS A 182 11.79 3.75 16.78
N ALA A 183 10.51 3.58 17.12
CA ALA A 183 9.42 4.17 16.37
C ALA A 183 9.59 5.70 16.26
N LEU A 184 9.23 6.24 15.11
CA LEU A 184 9.12 7.68 14.88
C LEU A 184 7.97 8.23 15.72
N ARG A 185 8.14 9.46 16.20
CA ARG A 185 7.16 10.19 17.00
C ARG A 185 6.50 11.27 16.17
#